data_AF-T0V6K0-F1
#
_entry.id   AF-T0V6K0-F1
#
_cell.length_a   1.000
_cell.length_b   1.000
_cell.length_c   1.000
_cell.angle_alpha   90.00
_cell.angle_beta   90.00
_cell.angle_gamma   90.00
#
_symmetry.space_group_name_H-M   'P 1'
#
loop_
_entity.id
_entity.type
_entity.pdbx_description
1 polymer ?
#
loop_
_entity_poly.entity_id
_entity_poly.type
_entity_poly.pdbx_seq_one_letter_code
_entity_poly.pdbx_strand_id
1 'polypeptide(L)'
;MKNLKFQSVFDIIGPVMVGPSSSHTAGAVRIGKIVSAIFGETPTEVEFQLFNSFAKTYRGHGTDVALVAGILGMETDDPDIPRALDIAYEKGIKVYWKINKDSNAPHPNTTRITLKNDKKTFLPQVFLSVEGISK
;
A
#
# COMPACT_ATOMS: atom_id res chain seq x y z
N MET A 1 -27.27 -16.15 -7.71
CA MET A 1 -26.75 -14.79 -7.41
C MET A 1 -26.61 -14.65 -5.91
N LYS A 2 -25.39 -14.58 -5.36
CA LYS A 2 -25.20 -14.31 -3.93
C LYS A 2 -25.57 -12.85 -3.69
N ASN A 3 -26.64 -12.60 -2.94
CA ASN A 3 -26.94 -11.28 -2.40
C ASN A 3 -25.76 -10.82 -1.55
N LEU A 4 -25.02 -9.81 -2.00
CA LEU A 4 -24.11 -9.06 -1.15
C LEU A 4 -24.98 -8.29 -0.16
N LYS A 5 -25.13 -8.81 1.06
CA LYS A 5 -25.76 -8.11 2.18
C LYS A 5 -24.70 -7.19 2.77
N PHE A 6 -24.72 -5.90 2.42
CA PHE A 6 -24.07 -4.89 3.24
C PHE A 6 -24.76 -4.89 4.60
N GLN A 7 -24.00 -5.09 5.69
CA GLN A 7 -24.55 -5.24 7.04
C GLN A 7 -24.68 -3.89 7.75
N SER A 8 -23.96 -2.87 7.28
CA SER A 8 -23.91 -1.55 7.88
C SER A 8 -23.74 -0.45 6.83
N VAL A 9 -24.25 0.75 7.12
CA VAL A 9 -23.95 1.96 6.33
C VAL A 9 -22.45 2.28 6.31
N PHE A 10 -21.72 1.87 7.35
CA PHE A 10 -20.26 2.00 7.44
C PHE A 10 -19.50 1.05 6.50
N ASP A 11 -20.16 0.02 5.96
CA ASP A 11 -19.58 -0.82 4.91
C ASP A 11 -19.59 -0.09 3.56
N ILE A 12 -20.48 0.89 3.39
CA ILE A 12 -20.70 1.66 2.17
C ILE A 12 -19.83 2.93 2.16
N ILE A 13 -19.69 3.60 3.30
CA ILE A 13 -18.89 4.81 3.41
C ILE A 13 -17.41 4.41 3.59
N GLY A 14 -16.61 4.62 2.54
CA GLY A 14 -15.16 4.44 2.59
C GLY A 14 -14.50 5.33 3.67
N PRO A 15 -13.32 4.95 4.19
CA PRO A 15 -12.64 5.73 5.22
C PRO A 15 -12.31 7.15 4.73
N VAL A 16 -12.24 8.10 5.67
CA VAL A 16 -11.60 9.40 5.39
C VAL A 16 -10.15 9.12 4.98
N MET A 17 -9.75 9.68 3.85
CA MET A 17 -8.43 9.44 3.28
C MET A 17 -7.93 10.61 2.45
N VAL A 18 -6.61 10.71 2.33
CA VAL A 18 -5.95 11.48 1.27
C VAL A 18 -5.87 10.61 0.02
N GLY A 19 -6.16 11.20 -1.15
CA GLY A 19 -6.06 10.55 -2.46
C GLY A 19 -7.40 10.18 -3.12
N PRO A 20 -7.37 9.78 -4.40
CA PRO A 20 -8.57 9.61 -5.21
C PRO A 20 -9.25 8.24 -5.04
N SER A 21 -8.57 7.24 -4.44
CA SER A 21 -9.02 5.85 -4.47
C SER A 21 -8.82 5.14 -3.13
N SER A 22 -9.90 4.55 -2.62
CA SER A 22 -9.91 3.81 -1.35
C SER A 22 -9.11 2.53 -1.41
N SER A 23 -9.09 1.86 -2.57
CA SER A 23 -8.31 0.65 -2.78
C SER A 23 -6.83 0.94 -3.05
N HIS A 24 -6.54 1.94 -3.89
CA HIS A 24 -5.17 2.23 -4.33
C HIS A 24 -4.41 3.16 -3.38
N THR A 25 -5.11 3.92 -2.53
CA THR A 25 -4.50 4.82 -1.55
C THR A 25 -4.72 4.31 -0.14
N ALA A 26 -5.95 4.31 0.40
CA ALA A 26 -6.19 3.87 1.77
C ALA A 26 -5.81 2.39 1.99
N GLY A 27 -6.13 1.52 1.03
CA GLY A 27 -5.70 0.11 1.04
C GLY A 27 -4.19 -0.04 1.03
N ALA A 28 -3.49 0.74 0.21
CA ALA A 28 -2.03 0.72 0.12
C ALA A 28 -1.34 1.21 1.41
N VAL A 29 -1.83 2.29 2.03
CA VAL A 29 -1.35 2.75 3.35
C VAL A 29 -1.49 1.64 4.39
N ARG A 30 -2.67 1.02 4.47
CA ARG A 30 -2.93 -0.08 5.42
C ARG A 30 -1.98 -1.27 5.21
N ILE A 31 -1.73 -1.65 3.95
CA ILE A 31 -0.78 -2.73 3.61
C ILE A 31 0.62 -2.39 4.10
N GLY A 32 1.14 -1.20 3.76
CA GLY A 32 2.46 -0.76 4.19
C GLY A 32 2.59 -0.76 5.71
N LYS A 33 1.56 -0.26 6.41
CA LYS A 33 1.54 -0.19 7.87
C LYS A 33 1.55 -1.56 8.55
N ILE A 34 0.76 -2.51 8.06
CA ILE A 34 0.77 -3.89 8.56
C ILE A 34 2.16 -4.50 8.36
N VAL A 35 2.74 -4.34 7.17
CA VAL A 35 4.07 -4.88 6.87
C VAL A 35 5.16 -4.26 7.75
N SER A 36 5.12 -2.95 7.97
CA SER A 36 6.04 -2.24 8.87
C SER A 36 5.89 -2.71 10.31
N ALA A 37 4.66 -2.87 10.79
CA ALA A 37 4.37 -3.39 12.13
C ALA A 37 4.91 -4.82 12.32
N ILE A 38 4.77 -5.70 11.32
CA ILE A 38 5.33 -7.06 11.36
C ILE A 38 6.86 -7.01 11.34
N PHE A 39 7.45 -6.11 10.58
CA PHE A 39 8.90 -5.92 10.57
C PHE A 39 9.44 -5.43 11.92
N GLY A 40 8.69 -4.56 12.61
CA GLY A 40 8.91 -4.17 14.00
C GLY A 40 10.14 -3.29 14.26
N GLU A 41 10.84 -2.86 13.21
CA GLU A 41 12.00 -1.97 13.27
C GLU A 41 11.94 -0.99 12.08
N THR A 42 12.85 -0.02 12.01
CA THR A 42 12.96 0.85 10.83
C THR A 42 13.77 0.15 9.73
N PRO A 43 13.25 0.00 8.50
CA PRO A 43 14.01 -0.53 7.38
C PRO A 43 14.99 0.53 6.84
N THR A 44 16.14 0.09 6.32
CA THR A 44 17.05 0.94 5.52
C THR A 44 16.75 0.83 4.03
N GLU A 45 16.13 -0.27 3.60
CA GLU A 45 15.76 -0.52 2.20
C GLU A 45 14.37 -1.15 2.12
N VAL A 46 13.58 -0.72 1.14
CA VAL A 46 12.26 -1.26 0.83
C VAL A 46 12.13 -1.48 -0.67
N GLU A 47 11.78 -2.69 -1.09
CA GLU A 47 11.42 -2.98 -2.49
C GLU A 47 9.94 -3.32 -2.59
N PHE A 48 9.24 -2.62 -3.49
CA PHE A 48 7.87 -2.91 -3.87
C PHE A 48 7.83 -3.56 -5.25
N GLN A 49 7.25 -4.75 -5.33
CA GLN A 49 6.90 -5.38 -6.60
C GLN A 49 5.40 -5.24 -6.82
N LEU A 50 5.01 -4.42 -7.78
CA LEU A 50 3.62 -4.15 -8.09
C LEU A 50 3.15 -5.07 -9.21
N PHE A 51 1.91 -5.56 -9.08
CA PHE A 51 1.31 -6.46 -10.06
C PHE A 51 0.01 -5.87 -10.61
N ASN A 52 -0.30 -6.17 -11.87
CA ASN A 52 -1.60 -5.93 -12.50
C ASN A 52 -2.12 -4.48 -12.32
N SER A 53 -3.28 -4.26 -11.69
CA SER A 53 -3.91 -2.94 -11.53
C SER A 53 -3.03 -1.96 -10.75
N PHE A 54 -2.40 -2.43 -9.66
CA PHE A 54 -1.40 -1.65 -8.92
C PHE A 54 -0.24 -1.25 -9.84
N ALA A 55 0.31 -2.18 -10.61
CA ALA A 55 1.41 -1.88 -11.55
C ALA A 55 1.00 -0.88 -12.66
N LYS A 56 -0.25 -0.91 -13.10
CA LYS A 56 -0.75 -0.07 -14.20
C LYS A 56 -1.02 1.38 -13.77
N THR A 57 -1.39 1.61 -12.51
CA THR A 57 -1.93 2.90 -12.06
C THR A 57 -1.20 3.52 -10.87
N TYR A 58 -0.10 2.93 -10.41
CA TYR A 58 0.54 3.32 -9.15
C TYR A 58 0.82 4.82 -9.00
N ARG A 59 1.26 5.50 -10.07
CA ARG A 59 1.44 6.97 -10.05
C ARG A 59 0.13 7.74 -10.17
N GLY A 60 -0.80 7.25 -11.00
CA GLY A 60 -2.07 7.93 -11.28
C GLY A 60 -3.04 7.93 -10.09
N HIS A 61 -2.99 6.90 -9.25
CA HIS A 61 -3.80 6.78 -8.04
C HIS A 61 -3.00 6.93 -6.73
N GLY A 62 -1.71 7.28 -6.82
CA GLY A 62 -0.83 7.49 -5.66
C GLY A 62 -0.56 6.24 -4.83
N THR A 63 -0.59 5.04 -5.44
CA THR A 63 -0.26 3.78 -4.76
C THR A 63 1.20 3.73 -4.32
N ASP A 64 2.11 4.36 -5.07
CA ASP A 64 3.52 4.45 -4.66
C ASP A 64 3.68 5.19 -3.34
N VAL A 65 3.22 6.43 -3.30
CA VAL A 65 3.32 7.28 -2.11
C VAL A 65 2.53 6.68 -0.94
N ALA A 66 1.38 6.07 -1.20
CA ALA A 66 0.56 5.41 -0.18
C ALA A 66 1.24 4.20 0.46
N LEU A 67 1.86 3.32 -0.35
CA LEU A 67 2.60 2.17 0.16
C LEU A 67 3.77 2.62 1.05
N VAL A 68 4.51 3.64 0.62
CA VAL A 68 5.62 4.22 1.39
C VAL A 68 5.12 4.89 2.66
N ALA A 69 4.02 5.65 2.59
CA ALA A 69 3.37 6.27 3.76
C ALA A 69 3.01 5.22 4.82
N GLY A 70 2.45 4.09 4.39
CA GLY A 70 2.19 2.95 5.26
C GLY A 70 3.46 2.42 5.94
N ILE A 71 4.56 2.26 5.19
CA ILE A 71 5.84 1.83 5.78
C ILE A 71 6.34 2.82 6.85
N LEU A 72 6.14 4.12 6.62
CA LEU A 72 6.50 5.19 7.54
C LEU A 72 5.56 5.28 8.77
N GLY A 73 4.48 4.50 8.81
CA GLY A 73 3.54 4.43 9.92
C GLY A 73 2.41 5.46 9.86
N MET A 74 2.20 6.11 8.72
CA MET A 74 1.13 7.10 8.52
C MET A 74 -0.27 6.46 8.53
N GLU A 75 -1.27 7.25 8.87
CA GLU A 75 -2.69 6.87 8.73
C GLU A 75 -3.24 7.23 7.34
N THR A 76 -4.43 6.73 6.99
CA THR A 76 -5.01 6.94 5.65
C THR A 76 -5.41 8.38 5.36
N ASP A 77 -5.65 9.18 6.39
CA ASP A 77 -6.02 10.60 6.36
C ASP A 77 -4.84 11.55 6.64
N ASP A 78 -3.62 11.02 6.75
CA ASP A 78 -2.43 11.80 7.02
C ASP A 78 -2.12 12.77 5.84
N PRO A 79 -2.04 14.09 6.09
CA PRO A 79 -1.80 15.08 5.05
C PRO A 79 -0.42 14.96 4.39
N ASP A 80 0.54 14.29 5.03
CA ASP A 80 1.90 14.09 4.50
C ASP A 80 2.02 12.87 3.59
N ILE A 81 0.95 12.09 3.33
CA ILE A 81 0.95 10.98 2.35
C ILE A 81 1.58 11.38 1.01
N PRO A 82 1.25 12.53 0.38
CA PRO A 82 1.85 12.93 -0.89
C PRO A 82 3.38 13.14 -0.82
N ARG A 83 3.92 13.41 0.38
CA ARG A 83 5.35 13.63 0.65
C ARG A 83 6.07 12.39 1.14
N ALA A 84 5.41 11.24 1.22
CA ALA A 84 5.97 10.04 1.84
C ALA A 84 7.30 9.59 1.20
N LEU A 85 7.45 9.74 -0.12
CA LEU A 85 8.72 9.42 -0.79
C LEU A 85 9.87 10.33 -0.36
N ASP A 86 9.60 11.63 -0.23
CA ASP A 86 10.58 12.61 0.24
C ASP A 86 10.98 12.34 1.69
N ILE A 87 9.98 12.08 2.55
CA ILE A 87 10.20 11.76 3.97
C ILE A 87 11.01 10.46 4.12
N ALA A 88 10.75 9.45 3.28
CA ALA A 88 11.54 8.22 3.26
C ALA A 88 13.00 8.51 2.88
N TYR A 89 13.22 9.34 1.86
CA TYR A 89 14.57 9.77 1.45
C TYR A 89 15.29 10.53 2.56
N GLU A 90 14.63 11.49 3.22
CA GLU A 90 15.17 12.26 4.35
C GLU A 90 15.56 11.36 5.53
N LYS A 91 14.80 10.27 5.76
CA LYS A 91 15.11 9.24 6.77
C LYS A 91 16.19 8.24 6.33
N GLY A 92 16.75 8.39 5.13
CA GLY A 92 17.77 7.50 4.58
C GLY A 92 17.25 6.13 4.13
N ILE A 93 15.94 5.98 3.91
CA ILE A 93 15.31 4.75 3.46
C ILE A 93 15.34 4.70 1.94
N LYS A 94 16.01 3.69 1.37
CA LYS A 94 16.05 3.51 -0.08
C LYS A 94 14.81 2.75 -0.55
N VAL A 95 14.11 3.30 -1.55
CA VAL A 95 12.89 2.71 -2.11
C VAL A 95 13.14 2.22 -3.53
N TYR A 96 12.79 0.97 -3.80
CA TYR A 96 12.95 0.29 -5.09
C TYR A 96 11.60 -0.19 -5.62
N TRP A 97 11.44 -0.17 -6.95
CA TRP A 97 10.21 -0.56 -7.63
C TRP A 97 10.47 -1.63 -8.69
N LYS A 98 9.68 -2.71 -8.68
CA LYS A 98 9.56 -3.68 -9.77
C LYS A 98 8.13 -3.68 -10.27
N ILE A 99 7.93 -3.44 -11.56
CA ILE A 99 6.60 -3.21 -12.13
C ILE A 99 6.24 -4.36 -13.06
N ASN A 100 5.27 -5.19 -12.65
CA ASN A 100 4.78 -6.34 -13.40
C ASN A 100 3.33 -6.09 -13.85
N LYS A 101 3.15 -5.47 -15.02
CA LYS A 101 1.81 -5.05 -15.50
C LYS A 101 0.88 -6.21 -15.81
N ASP A 102 1.42 -7.34 -16.25
CA ASP A 102 0.65 -8.52 -16.65
C ASP A 102 1.30 -9.76 -16.01
N SER A 103 0.60 -10.34 -15.04
CA SER A 103 1.09 -11.46 -14.25
C SER A 103 -0.06 -12.38 -13.86
N ASN A 104 0.26 -13.65 -13.56
CA ASN A 104 -0.70 -14.61 -13.01
C ASN A 104 -0.96 -14.38 -11.50
N ALA A 105 -0.81 -13.14 -11.01
CA ALA A 105 -1.12 -12.81 -9.63
C ALA A 105 -2.61 -13.06 -9.36
N PRO A 106 -2.96 -13.64 -8.20
CA PRO A 106 -4.32 -14.10 -7.90
C PRO A 106 -5.33 -12.96 -7.77
N HIS A 107 -4.88 -11.72 -7.58
CA HIS A 107 -5.73 -10.54 -7.49
C HIS A 107 -5.12 -9.35 -8.27
N PRO A 108 -5.92 -8.51 -8.97
CA PRO A 108 -5.42 -7.35 -9.71
C PRO A 108 -4.70 -6.31 -8.83
N ASN A 109 -5.09 -6.19 -7.56
CA ASN A 109 -4.43 -5.32 -6.59
C ASN A 109 -3.49 -6.19 -5.74
N THR A 110 -2.27 -6.43 -6.22
CA THR A 110 -1.28 -7.25 -5.51
C THR A 110 0.05 -6.51 -5.45
N THR A 111 0.73 -6.62 -4.30
CA THR A 111 2.10 -6.13 -4.13
C THR A 111 2.92 -7.13 -3.32
N ARG A 112 4.19 -7.31 -3.67
CA ARG A 112 5.16 -7.98 -2.80
C ARG A 112 6.08 -6.92 -2.23
N ILE A 113 6.30 -6.96 -0.92
CA ILE A 113 7.10 -5.95 -0.24
C ILE A 113 8.29 -6.66 0.41
N THR A 114 9.48 -6.15 0.18
CA THR A 114 10.71 -6.64 0.82
C THR A 114 11.25 -5.52 1.68
N LEU A 115 11.48 -5.78 2.97
CA LEU A 115 12.08 -4.84 3.91
C LEU A 115 13.42 -5.39 4.35
N LYS A 116 14.40 -4.52 4.47
CA LYS A 116 15.73 -4.89 4.95
C LYS A 116 16.30 -3.80 5.85
N ASN A 117 17.05 -4.22 6.85
CA ASN A 117 17.99 -3.39 7.59
C ASN A 117 19.29 -4.18 7.82
N ASP A 118 20.21 -3.63 8.61
CA ASP A 118 21.52 -4.26 8.87
C ASP A 118 21.42 -5.60 9.61
N LYS A 119 20.30 -5.85 10.31
CA LYS A 119 20.10 -7.04 11.14
C LYS A 119 19.36 -8.16 10.39
N LYS A 120 18.38 -7.82 9.56
CA LYS A 120 17.46 -8.81 8.97
C LYS A 120 16.87 -8.36 7.63
N THR A 121 16.50 -9.36 6.84
CA THR A 121 15.67 -9.21 5.64
C THR A 121 14.33 -9.88 5.89
N PHE A 122 13.25 -9.21 5.52
CA PHE A 122 11.88 -9.68 5.65
C PHE A 122 11.17 -9.58 4.30
N LEU A 123 10.59 -10.70 3.85
CA LEU A 123 10.03 -10.87 2.50
C LEU A 123 8.54 -11.26 2.53
N PRO A 124 7.64 -10.41 3.04
CA PRO A 124 6.22 -10.69 3.00
C PRO A 124 5.66 -10.58 1.57
N GLN A 125 4.92 -11.60 1.16
CA GLN A 125 4.03 -11.48 0.02
C GLN A 125 2.61 -11.16 0.52
N VAL A 126 2.10 -9.98 0.20
CA VAL A 126 0.78 -9.52 0.64
C VAL A 126 -0.17 -9.45 -0.53
N PHE A 127 -1.26 -10.21 -0.44
CA PHE A 127 -2.35 -10.15 -1.40
C PHE A 127 -3.49 -9.39 -0.73
N LEU A 128 -4.01 -8.32 -1.35
CA LEU A 128 -5.18 -7.66 -0.80
C LEU A 128 -6.16 -7.24 -1.89
N SER A 129 -7.38 -7.75 -1.77
CA SER A 129 -8.58 -7.14 -2.33
C SER A 129 -9.22 -6.30 -1.25
N VAL A 130 -8.98 -5.00 -1.25
CA VAL A 130 -9.93 -4.05 -0.67
C VAL A 130 -10.62 -3.40 -1.85
N GLU A 131 -11.74 -3.96 -2.28
CA GLU A 131 -12.70 -3.18 -3.05
C GLU A 131 -13.24 -2.10 -2.10
N GLY A 132 -12.81 -0.86 -2.32
CA GLY A 132 -13.40 0.27 -1.62
C GLY A 132 -14.55 0.81 -2.46
N ILE A 133 -15.73 0.83 -1.86
CA ILE A 133 -16.90 1.55 -2.39
C ILE A 133 -16.51 3.03 -2.52
N SER A 134 -16.89 3.64 -3.65
CA SER A 134 -16.54 5.04 -3.92
C SER A 134 -17.14 5.97 -2.87
N LYS A 135 -16.57 7.17 -2.77
CA LYS A 135 -17.24 8.31 -2.10
C LYS A 135 -18.67 8.48 -2.62
#